data_AF-A0A842S6I9-F1
#
_entry.id   AF-A0A842S6I9-F1
#
_cell.length_a   1.000
_cell.length_b   1.000
_cell.length_c   1.000
_cell.angle_alpha   90.00
_cell.angle_beta   90.00
_cell.angle_gamma   90.00
#
_symmetry.space_group_name_H-M   'P 1'
#
loop_
_entity.id
_entity.type
_entity.pdbx_description
1 polymer ?
#
loop_
_entity_poly.entity_id
_entity_poly.type
_entity_poly.pdbx_seq_one_letter_code
_entity_poly.pdbx_strand_id
1 'polypeptide(L)'
;MKCPSCDVEMEPLVEGIFQCPKCRKIVKSKEETIEEQEAAQIEEGGFQDGEYFHNHASINKQYEICEKGITINKTDSRWFSVLICHSAYLKTERYIRLSWWKKSFYRHAGMMKIYNAEVLNNLVKALQKIDDDFDEFWTFHGKFREDKSQSEEDKLREEKLDLIKYRIIENRTCPSCQNRMDKKKSHYECTNCGEIVILEGYNQPVFNINASDLKLNFQASFPINFYLPVSGITIKWLMGEWKALAVIYSKDNPNKKWLRFYWWTRDLKNVMKYGYRDIGGDSTKMGWKAKAGSGTTNLYNKDLIKPLIQALKKTGKELGWNLQEKESE
;
A
#
# COMPACT_ATOMS: atom_id res chain seq x y z
N MET A 1 -32.29 5.45 -38.23
CA MET A 1 -32.83 4.45 -37.26
C MET A 1 -34.19 3.99 -37.77
N LYS A 2 -34.53 2.69 -37.67
CA LYS A 2 -35.85 2.17 -38.09
C LYS A 2 -36.83 2.14 -36.93
N CYS A 3 -38.10 2.42 -37.19
CA CYS A 3 -39.14 2.38 -36.18
C CYS A 3 -39.41 0.93 -35.73
N PRO A 4 -39.31 0.59 -34.44
CA PRO A 4 -39.51 -0.77 -33.95
C PRO A 4 -40.94 -1.29 -34.11
N SER A 5 -41.90 -0.43 -34.45
CA SER A 5 -43.31 -0.80 -34.63
C SER A 5 -43.76 -0.85 -36.09
N CYS A 6 -43.01 -0.25 -37.02
CA CYS A 6 -43.44 -0.14 -38.41
C CYS A 6 -42.34 -0.49 -39.43
N ASP A 7 -41.11 -0.71 -38.96
CA ASP A 7 -39.90 -0.98 -39.76
C ASP A 7 -39.61 0.03 -40.89
N VAL A 8 -40.18 1.24 -40.78
CA VAL A 8 -39.90 2.38 -41.66
C VAL A 8 -38.80 3.25 -41.05
N GLU A 9 -38.01 3.89 -41.91
CA GLU A 9 -36.97 4.84 -41.51
C GLU A 9 -37.58 6.04 -40.78
N MET A 10 -36.98 6.41 -39.64
CA MET A 10 -37.47 7.48 -38.77
C MET A 10 -36.85 8.83 -39.13
N GLU A 11 -37.64 9.90 -38.98
CA GLU A 11 -37.21 11.27 -39.21
C GLU A 11 -36.60 11.88 -37.93
N PRO A 12 -35.48 12.61 -38.02
CA PRO A 12 -34.91 13.32 -36.88
C PRO A 12 -35.75 14.57 -36.55
N LEU A 13 -36.21 14.71 -35.31
CA LEU A 13 -36.87 15.92 -34.83
C LEU A 13 -35.87 16.92 -34.25
N VAL A 14 -34.93 16.41 -33.45
CA VAL A 14 -33.77 17.10 -32.89
C VAL A 14 -32.66 16.07 -32.69
N GLU A 15 -31.43 16.51 -32.38
CA GLU A 15 -30.30 15.61 -32.14
C GLU A 15 -30.65 14.56 -31.08
N GLY A 16 -30.53 13.28 -31.44
CA GLY A 16 -30.85 12.14 -30.57
C GLY A 16 -32.35 11.81 -30.37
N ILE A 17 -33.29 12.53 -30.99
CA ILE A 17 -34.73 12.23 -30.91
C ILE A 17 -35.32 12.06 -32.31
N PHE A 18 -35.90 10.88 -32.56
CA PHE A 18 -36.46 10.51 -33.85
C PHE A 18 -37.97 10.29 -33.74
N GLN A 19 -38.73 10.64 -34.78
CA GLN A 19 -40.15 10.36 -34.90
C GLN A 19 -40.44 9.48 -36.12
N CYS A 20 -41.30 8.48 -35.94
CA CYS A 20 -41.78 7.69 -37.07
C CYS A 20 -42.84 8.48 -37.85
N PRO A 21 -42.68 8.70 -39.17
CA PRO A 21 -43.65 9.45 -39.96
C PRO A 21 -45.01 8.73 -40.08
N LYS A 22 -45.02 7.38 -39.96
CA LYS A 22 -46.21 6.56 -40.16
C LYS A 22 -47.07 6.42 -38.90
N CYS A 23 -46.45 6.16 -37.74
CA CYS A 23 -47.17 5.95 -36.47
C CYS A 23 -46.96 7.06 -35.45
N ARG A 24 -46.23 8.12 -35.81
CA ARG A 24 -45.88 9.28 -34.96
C ARG A 24 -45.14 8.94 -33.67
N LYS A 25 -44.69 7.70 -33.50
CA LYS A 25 -43.97 7.23 -32.32
C LYS A 25 -42.59 7.89 -32.24
N ILE A 26 -42.30 8.51 -31.10
CA ILE A 26 -41.03 9.17 -30.82
C ILE A 26 -40.11 8.18 -30.09
N VAL A 27 -38.88 8.05 -30.57
CA VAL A 27 -37.84 7.21 -29.99
C VAL A 27 -36.61 8.06 -29.78
N LYS A 28 -36.15 8.16 -28.54
CA LYS A 28 -34.84 8.72 -28.22
C LYS A 28 -33.80 7.67 -28.58
N SER A 29 -32.76 8.03 -29.34
CA SER A 29 -31.61 7.13 -29.46
C SER A 29 -31.13 6.82 -28.05
N LYS A 30 -30.82 5.54 -27.77
CA LYS A 30 -29.97 5.25 -26.63
C LYS A 30 -28.69 6.03 -26.90
N GLU A 31 -28.47 7.10 -26.13
CA GLU A 31 -27.13 7.65 -25.97
C GLU A 31 -26.26 6.43 -25.64
N GLU A 32 -25.21 6.20 -26.44
CA GLU A 32 -24.08 5.40 -25.95
C GLU A 32 -23.79 5.96 -24.57
N THR A 33 -23.98 5.14 -23.55
CA THR A 33 -23.71 5.54 -22.18
C THR A 33 -22.32 6.13 -22.15
N ILE A 34 -22.11 7.25 -21.47
CA ILE A 34 -20.79 7.89 -21.28
C ILE A 34 -19.72 6.84 -20.86
N GLU A 35 -20.14 5.75 -20.22
CA GLU A 35 -19.34 4.56 -19.92
C GLU A 35 -18.65 3.90 -21.14
N GLU A 36 -19.27 3.88 -22.33
CA GLU A 36 -18.70 3.27 -23.55
C GLU A 36 -17.68 4.20 -24.24
N GLN A 37 -17.84 5.52 -24.14
CA GLN A 37 -16.85 6.49 -24.64
C GLN A 37 -15.67 6.67 -23.67
N GLU A 38 -15.89 6.58 -22.35
CA GLU A 38 -14.81 6.57 -21.36
C GLU A 38 -14.02 5.24 -21.33
N ALA A 39 -14.66 4.11 -21.69
CA ALA A 39 -13.96 2.84 -21.83
C ALA A 39 -12.90 2.85 -22.93
N ALA A 40 -13.02 3.72 -23.94
CA ALA A 40 -12.08 3.82 -25.07
C ALA A 40 -10.75 4.52 -24.73
N GLN A 41 -10.60 5.13 -23.54
CA GLN A 41 -9.36 5.79 -23.09
C GLN A 41 -8.62 5.05 -21.96
N ILE A 42 -8.96 3.79 -21.69
CA ILE A 42 -8.27 2.98 -20.68
C ILE A 42 -7.18 2.14 -21.36
N GLU A 43 -6.00 2.72 -21.55
CA GLU A 43 -4.81 1.90 -21.80
C GLU A 43 -4.44 1.18 -20.49
N GLU A 44 -4.60 -0.15 -20.46
CA GLU A 44 -4.10 -0.96 -19.34
C GLU A 44 -2.61 -0.68 -19.13
N GLY A 45 -2.23 -0.31 -17.90
CA GLY A 45 -0.85 0.05 -17.56
C GLY A 45 -0.42 1.49 -17.90
N GLY A 46 -1.32 2.31 -18.45
CA GLY A 46 -1.17 3.76 -18.66
C GLY A 46 -1.63 4.60 -17.45
N PHE A 47 -1.24 5.88 -17.43
CA PHE A 47 -1.76 6.83 -16.45
C PHE A 47 -3.17 7.29 -16.85
N GLN A 48 -4.09 7.19 -15.90
CA GLN A 48 -5.43 7.76 -15.97
C GLN A 48 -5.49 9.01 -15.10
N ASP A 49 -6.30 9.98 -15.53
CA ASP A 49 -6.49 11.24 -14.82
C ASP A 49 -7.08 11.01 -13.41
N GLY A 50 -6.67 11.83 -12.45
CA GLY A 50 -7.17 11.77 -11.08
C GLY A 50 -8.68 11.95 -10.97
N GLU A 51 -9.30 12.75 -11.84
CA GLU A 51 -10.75 12.97 -11.87
C GLU A 51 -11.51 11.68 -12.16
N TYR A 52 -10.99 10.82 -13.05
CA TYR A 52 -11.58 9.51 -13.32
C TYR A 52 -11.66 8.67 -12.05
N PHE A 53 -10.59 8.60 -11.25
CA PHE A 53 -10.61 7.86 -9.98
C PHE A 53 -11.53 8.48 -8.95
N HIS A 54 -11.65 9.81 -8.92
CA HIS A 54 -12.59 10.47 -8.01
C HIS A 54 -14.06 10.23 -8.34
N ASN A 55 -14.38 10.09 -9.63
CA ASN A 55 -15.74 9.87 -10.10
C ASN A 55 -16.15 8.40 -9.98
N HIS A 56 -15.21 7.47 -10.17
CA HIS A 56 -15.48 6.04 -10.23
C HIS A 56 -15.09 5.25 -8.97
N ALA A 57 -14.26 5.84 -8.11
CA ALA A 57 -13.84 5.22 -6.86
C ALA A 57 -14.21 6.12 -5.68
N SER A 58 -14.54 5.52 -4.54
CA SER A 58 -14.94 6.26 -3.35
C SER A 58 -13.74 6.93 -2.63
N ILE A 59 -13.08 7.89 -3.30
CA ILE A 59 -11.98 8.71 -2.76
C ILE A 59 -12.57 10.01 -2.22
N ASN A 60 -12.25 10.33 -0.96
CA ASN A 60 -12.80 11.52 -0.33
C ASN A 60 -11.91 12.75 -0.61
N LYS A 61 -12.35 13.59 -1.56
CA LYS A 61 -11.71 14.86 -1.96
C LYS A 61 -11.45 15.83 -0.80
N GLN A 62 -12.22 15.76 0.30
CA GLN A 62 -12.03 16.65 1.46
C GLN A 62 -10.72 16.40 2.21
N TYR A 63 -10.16 15.20 2.08
CA TYR A 63 -8.94 14.80 2.79
C TYR A 63 -7.79 14.49 1.83
N GLU A 64 -8.10 14.02 0.62
CA GLU A 64 -7.10 13.50 -0.29
C GLU A 64 -7.49 13.76 -1.75
N ILE A 65 -6.53 14.24 -2.53
CA ILE A 65 -6.67 14.47 -3.96
C ILE A 65 -5.80 13.46 -4.70
N CYS A 66 -6.40 12.64 -5.55
CA CYS A 66 -5.72 11.85 -6.56
C CYS A 66 -5.36 12.76 -7.75
N GLU A 67 -4.09 12.83 -8.13
CA GLU A 67 -3.63 13.56 -9.32
C GLU A 67 -3.76 12.69 -10.57
N LYS A 68 -3.35 11.43 -10.45
CA LYS A 68 -3.40 10.41 -11.51
C LYS A 68 -3.11 9.03 -10.93
N GLY A 69 -3.39 7.99 -11.69
CA GLY A 69 -3.14 6.62 -11.24
C GLY A 69 -3.07 5.62 -12.38
N ILE A 70 -2.65 4.41 -12.06
CA ILE A 70 -2.53 3.28 -12.98
C ILE A 70 -3.39 2.16 -12.43
N THR A 71 -4.37 1.72 -13.21
CA THR A 71 -5.17 0.53 -12.88
C THR A 71 -4.33 -0.74 -13.08
N ILE A 72 -4.26 -1.59 -12.06
CA ILE A 72 -3.54 -2.88 -12.11
C ILE A 72 -4.50 -3.99 -12.51
N ASN A 73 -5.70 -3.99 -11.93
CA ASN A 73 -6.74 -4.94 -12.24
C ASN A 73 -8.10 -4.34 -11.89
N LYS A 74 -9.08 -4.49 -12.78
CA LYS A 74 -10.47 -4.07 -12.56
C LYS A 74 -11.40 -5.20 -13.04
N THR A 75 -12.32 -5.59 -12.19
CA THR A 75 -13.41 -6.54 -12.46
C THR A 75 -14.68 -5.95 -11.86
N ASP A 76 -15.86 -6.41 -12.26
CA ASP A 76 -17.17 -5.89 -11.83
C ASP A 76 -17.34 -5.70 -10.32
N SER A 77 -16.57 -6.44 -9.50
CA SER A 77 -16.67 -6.41 -8.04
C SER A 77 -15.39 -6.00 -7.32
N ARG A 78 -14.27 -5.79 -8.04
CA ARG A 78 -12.97 -5.49 -7.43
C ARG A 78 -12.14 -4.60 -8.32
N TRP A 79 -11.49 -3.61 -7.72
CA TRP A 79 -10.54 -2.74 -8.40
C TRP A 79 -9.29 -2.60 -7.55
N PHE A 80 -8.14 -2.74 -8.18
CA PHE A 80 -6.82 -2.49 -7.61
C PHE A 80 -6.05 -1.50 -8.50
N SER A 81 -5.55 -0.42 -7.90
CA SER A 81 -4.77 0.59 -8.61
C SER A 81 -3.63 1.14 -7.75
N VAL A 82 -2.66 1.75 -8.44
CA VAL A 82 -1.58 2.56 -7.85
C VAL A 82 -1.84 4.01 -8.21
N LEU A 83 -2.03 4.86 -7.20
CA LEU A 83 -2.38 6.27 -7.35
C LEU A 83 -1.22 7.16 -6.91
N ILE A 84 -1.12 8.35 -7.51
CA ILE A 84 -0.36 9.47 -6.98
C ILE A 84 -1.36 10.41 -6.32
N CYS A 85 -1.22 10.61 -5.01
CA CYS A 85 -2.11 11.42 -4.23
C CYS A 85 -1.35 12.48 -3.43
N HIS A 86 -2.04 13.52 -2.99
CA HIS A 86 -1.58 14.45 -1.97
C HIS A 86 -2.69 14.80 -0.98
N SER A 87 -2.30 15.44 0.13
CA SER A 87 -3.26 16.03 1.07
C SER A 87 -4.05 17.13 0.38
N ALA A 88 -5.36 17.21 0.65
CA ALA A 88 -6.19 18.32 0.14
C ALA A 88 -5.67 19.70 0.59
N TYR A 89 -4.96 19.76 1.71
CA TYR A 89 -4.43 21.00 2.29
C TYR A 89 -2.98 21.30 1.88
N LEU A 90 -2.23 20.29 1.43
CA LEU A 90 -0.79 20.43 1.17
C LEU A 90 -0.39 19.62 -0.06
N LYS A 91 -0.33 20.30 -1.21
CA LYS A 91 0.02 19.69 -2.50
C LYS A 91 1.47 19.22 -2.58
N THR A 92 2.37 19.81 -1.78
CA THR A 92 3.79 19.43 -1.75
C THR A 92 4.00 18.04 -1.15
N GLU A 93 3.11 17.56 -0.28
CA GLU A 93 3.14 16.22 0.30
C GLU A 93 2.49 15.20 -0.64
N ARG A 94 3.17 14.95 -1.77
CA ARG A 94 2.80 13.88 -2.70
C ARG A 94 3.28 12.52 -2.17
N TYR A 95 2.48 11.49 -2.40
CA TYR A 95 2.79 10.11 -2.04
C TYR A 95 2.12 9.13 -3.01
N ILE A 96 2.67 7.93 -3.06
CA ILE A 96 2.08 6.82 -3.82
C ILE A 96 1.09 6.09 -2.91
N ARG A 97 -0.08 5.76 -3.43
CA ARG A 97 -1.12 5.02 -2.72
C ARG A 97 -1.53 3.79 -3.51
N LEU A 98 -1.28 2.60 -2.97
CA LEU A 98 -1.92 1.38 -3.44
C LEU A 98 -3.34 1.34 -2.86
N SER A 99 -4.35 1.11 -3.70
CA SER A 99 -5.76 1.17 -3.28
C SER A 99 -6.56 0.00 -3.80
N TRP A 100 -7.39 -0.57 -2.92
CA TRP A 100 -8.30 -1.65 -3.25
C TRP A 100 -9.73 -1.22 -2.99
N TRP A 101 -10.61 -1.51 -3.93
CA TRP A 101 -12.05 -1.33 -3.79
C TRP A 101 -12.77 -2.66 -4.06
N LYS A 102 -13.94 -2.83 -3.42
CA LYS A 102 -14.76 -4.04 -3.52
C LYS A 102 -16.23 -3.67 -3.73
N LYS A 103 -17.02 -4.65 -4.16
CA LYS A 103 -18.46 -4.56 -4.51
C LYS A 103 -18.68 -3.87 -5.85
N SER A 104 -19.89 -3.99 -6.37
CA SER A 104 -20.33 -3.42 -7.66
C SER A 104 -20.20 -1.90 -7.75
N PHE A 105 -20.20 -1.19 -6.61
CA PHE A 105 -20.05 0.27 -6.54
C PHE A 105 -18.65 0.70 -6.04
N TYR A 106 -17.66 -0.19 -6.08
CA TYR A 106 -16.27 0.05 -5.68
C TYR A 106 -16.13 0.83 -4.37
N ARG A 107 -16.66 0.27 -3.28
CA ARG A 107 -16.42 0.80 -1.94
C ARG A 107 -14.97 0.57 -1.53
N HIS A 108 -14.33 1.59 -0.94
CA HIS A 108 -12.97 1.49 -0.44
C HIS A 108 -12.82 0.31 0.54
N ALA A 109 -11.87 -0.56 0.22
CA ALA A 109 -11.62 -1.81 0.93
C ALA A 109 -10.22 -1.90 1.53
N GLY A 110 -9.36 -0.89 1.35
CA GLY A 110 -8.03 -0.82 1.96
C GLY A 110 -7.05 -0.03 1.11
N MET A 111 -6.02 0.52 1.76
CA MET A 111 -4.96 1.28 1.08
C MET A 111 -3.62 1.18 1.79
N MET A 112 -2.53 1.29 1.05
CA MET A 112 -1.18 1.44 1.58
C MET A 112 -0.53 2.69 0.99
N LYS A 113 -0.10 3.63 1.84
CA LYS A 113 0.55 4.88 1.43
C LYS A 113 2.07 4.78 1.50
N ILE A 114 2.79 5.38 0.57
CA ILE A 114 4.24 5.35 0.46
C ILE A 114 4.72 6.79 0.26
N TYR A 115 5.43 7.31 1.25
CA TYR A 115 5.78 8.74 1.34
C TYR A 115 7.21 9.06 0.92
N ASN A 116 8.06 8.05 0.71
CA ASN A 116 9.46 8.27 0.35
C ASN A 116 9.97 7.20 -0.61
N ALA A 117 11.05 7.54 -1.30
CA ALA A 117 11.68 6.71 -2.32
C ALA A 117 12.25 5.40 -1.75
N GLU A 118 12.80 5.41 -0.54
CA GLU A 118 13.42 4.22 0.08
C GLU A 118 12.37 3.13 0.37
N VAL A 119 11.19 3.50 0.87
CA VAL A 119 10.09 2.56 1.11
C VAL A 119 9.53 2.04 -0.21
N LEU A 120 9.47 2.87 -1.26
CA LEU A 120 9.09 2.41 -2.60
C LEU A 120 10.11 1.40 -3.16
N ASN A 121 11.41 1.71 -3.05
CA ASN A 121 12.49 0.83 -3.44
C ASN A 121 12.39 -0.53 -2.74
N ASN A 122 12.17 -0.52 -1.42
CA ASN A 122 11.98 -1.74 -0.65
C ASN A 122 10.76 -2.53 -1.08
N LEU A 123 9.64 -1.85 -1.35
CA LEU A 123 8.43 -2.49 -1.84
C LEU A 123 8.66 -3.18 -3.19
N VAL A 124 9.31 -2.49 -4.13
CA VAL A 124 9.62 -3.03 -5.46
C VAL A 124 10.56 -4.25 -5.32
N LYS A 125 11.65 -4.13 -4.56
CA LYS A 125 12.58 -5.24 -4.30
C LYS A 125 11.88 -6.43 -3.65
N ALA A 126 11.02 -6.18 -2.66
CA ALA A 126 10.27 -7.24 -1.99
C ALA A 126 9.29 -7.94 -2.94
N LEU A 127 8.58 -7.18 -3.79
CA LEU A 127 7.69 -7.75 -4.80
C LEU A 127 8.45 -8.58 -5.84
N GLN A 128 9.63 -8.13 -6.29
CA GLN A 128 10.49 -8.88 -7.21
C GLN A 128 10.91 -10.21 -6.58
N LYS A 129 11.45 -10.19 -5.35
CA LYS A 129 11.81 -11.42 -4.63
C LYS A 129 10.62 -12.37 -4.45
N ILE A 130 9.43 -11.83 -4.19
CA ILE A 130 8.21 -12.65 -4.12
C ILE A 130 7.85 -13.23 -5.50
N ASP A 131 7.99 -12.47 -6.57
CA ASP A 131 7.75 -12.98 -7.94
C ASP A 131 8.73 -14.09 -8.31
N ASP A 132 9.99 -14.01 -7.86
CA ASP A 132 11.03 -14.97 -8.19
C ASP A 132 10.96 -16.24 -7.31
N ASP A 133 10.72 -16.09 -6.00
CA ASP A 133 10.88 -17.19 -5.03
C ASP A 133 9.58 -17.98 -4.73
N PHE A 134 8.46 -17.61 -5.34
CA PHE A 134 7.16 -18.28 -5.17
C PHE A 134 6.59 -18.82 -6.48
N ASP A 135 5.87 -19.95 -6.46
CA ASP A 135 5.07 -20.39 -7.62
C ASP A 135 3.73 -19.65 -7.73
N GLU A 136 2.97 -19.96 -8.78
CA GLU A 136 1.61 -19.46 -9.05
C GLU A 136 0.59 -19.77 -7.93
N PHE A 137 0.86 -20.79 -7.10
CA PHE A 137 0.05 -21.18 -5.94
C PHE A 137 0.59 -20.62 -4.61
N TRP A 138 1.55 -19.70 -4.68
CA TRP A 138 2.22 -19.11 -3.53
C TRP A 138 2.93 -20.14 -2.63
N THR A 139 3.49 -21.19 -3.21
CA THR A 139 4.44 -22.08 -2.54
C THR A 139 5.83 -21.49 -2.64
N PHE A 140 6.47 -21.36 -1.47
CA PHE A 140 7.83 -20.84 -1.38
C PHE A 140 8.84 -21.90 -1.82
N HIS A 141 9.74 -21.55 -2.74
CA HIS A 141 10.81 -22.43 -3.19
C HIS A 141 12.10 -22.32 -2.35
N GLY A 142 12.21 -21.26 -1.55
CA GLY A 142 13.40 -21.01 -0.74
C GLY A 142 13.45 -21.85 0.55
N LYS A 143 14.60 -21.77 1.23
CA LYS A 143 14.80 -22.36 2.56
C LYS A 143 14.82 -21.23 3.60
N PHE A 144 14.02 -21.36 4.66
CA PHE A 144 14.04 -20.41 5.79
C PHE A 144 15.31 -20.48 6.64
N ARG A 145 16.15 -21.50 6.43
CA ARG A 145 17.40 -21.70 7.15
C ARG A 145 18.59 -21.25 6.31
N GLU A 146 19.22 -20.19 6.81
CA GLU A 146 20.61 -19.74 6.67
C GLU A 146 21.40 -20.34 5.50
N ASP A 147 21.54 -19.55 4.43
CA ASP A 147 22.92 -19.41 3.94
C ASP A 147 23.72 -18.78 5.07
N LYS A 148 24.64 -19.57 5.66
CA LYS A 148 25.54 -19.12 6.73
C LYS A 148 26.45 -17.97 6.27
N SER A 149 26.61 -17.76 4.97
CA SER A 149 27.32 -16.61 4.43
C SER A 149 26.39 -15.41 4.39
N GLN A 150 26.28 -14.70 5.51
CA GLN A 150 25.82 -13.31 5.46
C GLN A 150 26.70 -12.54 4.46
N SER A 151 26.07 -11.81 3.55
CA SER A 151 26.82 -10.91 2.67
C SER A 151 27.56 -9.86 3.51
N GLU A 152 28.68 -9.34 3.02
CA GLU A 152 29.38 -8.24 3.70
C GLU A 152 28.47 -7.02 3.91
N GLU A 153 27.55 -6.77 2.97
CA GLU A 153 26.54 -5.71 3.09
C GLU A 153 25.56 -5.96 4.25
N ASP A 154 25.16 -7.23 4.48
CA ASP A 154 24.29 -7.60 5.59
C ASP A 154 25.00 -7.47 6.95
N LYS A 155 26.28 -7.89 7.03
CA LYS A 155 27.09 -7.75 8.25
C LYS A 155 27.24 -6.29 8.65
N LEU A 156 27.64 -5.44 7.71
CA LEU A 156 27.80 -4.00 7.94
C LEU A 156 26.49 -3.34 8.41
N ARG A 157 25.34 -3.77 7.85
CA ARG A 157 24.02 -3.28 8.25
C ARG A 157 23.65 -3.72 9.67
N GLU A 158 23.88 -4.98 10.02
CA GLU A 158 23.64 -5.52 11.35
C GLU A 158 24.54 -4.83 12.40
N GLU A 159 25.83 -4.68 12.11
CA GLU A 159 26.79 -3.94 12.95
C GLU A 159 26.36 -2.49 13.19
N LYS A 160 25.91 -1.79 12.14
CA LYS A 160 25.39 -0.42 12.25
C LYS A 160 24.20 -0.35 13.21
N LEU A 161 23.24 -1.26 13.06
CA LEU A 161 22.03 -1.30 13.90
C LEU A 161 22.38 -1.64 15.35
N ASP A 162 23.31 -2.58 15.57
CA ASP A 162 23.72 -2.97 16.91
C ASP A 162 24.53 -1.88 17.61
N LEU A 163 25.37 -1.13 16.88
CA LEU A 163 25.99 0.10 17.38
C LEU A 163 24.96 1.14 17.83
N ILE A 164 23.90 1.34 17.05
CA ILE A 164 22.82 2.27 17.42
C ILE A 164 22.12 1.79 18.69
N LYS A 165 21.73 0.51 18.76
CA LYS A 165 21.09 -0.08 19.96
C LYS A 165 21.98 0.08 21.19
N TYR A 166 23.27 -0.24 21.06
CA TYR A 166 24.24 -0.10 22.14
C TYR A 166 24.33 1.35 22.63
N ARG A 167 24.45 2.33 21.73
CA ARG A 167 24.49 3.76 22.08
C ARG A 167 23.20 4.24 22.75
N ILE A 168 22.04 3.72 22.32
CA ILE A 168 20.76 4.02 22.98
C ILE A 168 20.75 3.47 24.41
N ILE A 169 21.18 2.23 24.61
CA ILE A 169 21.11 1.54 25.90
C ILE A 169 22.11 2.15 26.90
N GLU A 170 23.38 2.27 26.51
CA GLU A 170 24.47 2.72 27.39
C GLU A 170 24.49 4.24 27.55
N ASN A 171 24.42 4.97 26.44
CA ASN A 171 24.66 6.42 26.43
C ASN A 171 23.36 7.25 26.36
N ARG A 172 22.21 6.60 26.16
CA ARG A 172 20.92 7.28 25.85
C ARG A 172 21.03 8.21 24.66
N THR A 173 21.82 7.83 23.66
CA THR A 173 22.04 8.63 22.47
C THR A 173 20.87 8.47 21.50
N CYS A 174 20.34 9.60 21.04
CA CYS A 174 19.25 9.63 20.06
C CYS A 174 19.71 8.99 18.73
N PRO A 175 18.95 8.02 18.18
CA PRO A 175 19.31 7.39 16.91
C PRO A 175 19.25 8.36 15.72
N SER A 176 18.42 9.40 15.82
CA SER A 176 18.21 10.40 14.76
C SER A 176 19.27 11.51 14.77
N CYS A 177 19.47 12.19 15.92
CA CYS A 177 20.34 13.37 15.98
C CYS A 177 21.60 13.21 16.86
N GLN A 178 21.84 12.02 17.42
CA GLN A 178 23.00 11.70 18.29
C GLN A 178 23.11 12.53 19.60
N ASN A 179 22.13 13.38 19.91
CA ASN A 179 22.06 14.06 21.22
C ASN A 179 21.60 13.12 22.33
N ARG A 180 21.95 13.44 23.58
CA ARG A 180 21.50 12.68 24.75
C ARG A 180 19.98 12.81 24.94
N MET A 181 19.33 11.71 25.27
CA MET A 181 17.89 11.62 25.51
C MET A 181 17.56 11.58 27.01
N ASP A 182 16.36 12.07 27.32
CA ASP A 182 15.79 11.99 28.66
C ASP A 182 15.11 10.64 28.87
N LYS A 183 15.39 10.01 30.00
CA LYS A 183 14.71 8.78 30.42
C LYS A 183 13.37 9.11 31.04
N LYS A 184 12.29 8.63 30.43
CA LYS A 184 10.96 8.55 31.03
C LYS A 184 10.73 7.14 31.59
N LYS A 185 9.57 6.91 32.20
CA LYS A 185 9.22 5.63 32.85
C LYS A 185 9.29 4.42 31.90
N SER A 186 8.97 4.62 30.62
CA SER A 186 8.76 3.55 29.64
C SER A 186 9.47 3.76 28.30
N HIS A 187 10.12 4.90 28.11
CA HIS A 187 10.74 5.31 26.85
C HIS A 187 11.84 6.34 27.09
N TYR A 188 12.68 6.53 26.09
CA TYR A 188 13.54 7.70 25.95
C TYR A 188 12.88 8.73 25.03
N GLU A 189 13.08 10.00 25.33
CA GLU A 189 12.58 11.12 24.52
C GLU A 189 13.75 12.07 24.25
N CYS A 190 13.98 12.40 22.98
CA CYS A 190 14.99 13.37 22.60
C CYS A 190 14.40 14.78 22.63
N THR A 191 14.95 15.66 23.47
CA THR A 191 14.51 17.06 23.58
C THR A 191 14.87 17.90 22.36
N ASN A 192 15.84 17.47 21.55
CA ASN A 192 16.31 18.20 20.37
C ASN A 192 15.44 17.96 19.13
N CYS A 193 15.15 16.69 18.80
CA CYS A 193 14.39 16.36 17.58
C CYS A 193 13.03 15.69 17.85
N GLY A 194 12.66 15.46 19.11
CA GLY A 194 11.40 14.82 19.48
C GLY A 194 11.35 13.31 19.21
N GLU A 195 12.46 12.67 18.82
CA GLU A 195 12.52 11.23 18.61
C GLU A 195 12.21 10.49 19.92
N ILE A 196 11.37 9.47 19.83
CA ILE A 196 10.98 8.62 20.95
C ILE A 196 11.54 7.22 20.71
N VAL A 197 12.13 6.64 21.74
CA VAL A 197 12.59 5.24 21.73
C VAL A 197 11.92 4.47 22.85
N ILE A 198 11.13 3.46 22.51
CA ILE A 198 10.44 2.64 23.51
C ILE A 198 11.33 1.47 23.91
N LEU A 199 11.36 1.13 25.20
CA LEU A 199 12.06 -0.07 25.68
C LEU A 199 11.05 -1.21 25.83
N GLU A 200 11.18 -2.24 25.00
CA GLU A 200 10.41 -3.48 25.12
C GLU A 200 11.25 -4.58 25.81
N GLY A 201 10.62 -5.72 26.12
CA GLY A 201 11.16 -6.79 26.96
C GLY A 201 12.68 -7.02 26.83
N TYR A 202 13.35 -7.22 27.98
CA TYR A 202 14.81 -7.29 28.09
C TYR A 202 15.55 -6.00 27.65
N ASN A 203 14.95 -4.82 27.85
CA ASN A 203 15.51 -3.51 27.49
C ASN A 203 15.85 -3.36 25.99
N GLN A 204 15.12 -4.04 25.12
CA GLN A 204 15.31 -3.92 23.68
C GLN A 204 14.73 -2.60 23.17
N PRO A 205 15.56 -1.69 22.60
CA PRO A 205 15.07 -0.40 22.13
C PRO A 205 14.34 -0.55 20.78
N VAL A 206 13.12 -0.02 20.73
CA VAL A 206 12.29 0.10 19.52
C VAL A 206 12.32 1.56 19.08
N PHE A 207 12.88 1.80 17.90
CA PHE A 207 13.08 3.12 17.30
C PHE A 207 12.82 3.07 15.80
N ASN A 208 12.86 4.23 15.15
CA ASN A 208 12.72 4.34 13.69
C ASN A 208 13.97 3.81 12.99
N ILE A 209 13.82 2.75 12.19
CA ILE A 209 14.89 2.24 11.32
C ILE A 209 14.71 2.87 9.94
N ASN A 210 15.77 3.44 9.39
CA ASN A 210 15.72 3.95 8.02
C ASN A 210 15.35 2.78 7.07
N ALA A 211 14.43 3.02 6.13
CA ALA A 211 14.05 2.02 5.15
C ALA A 211 15.25 1.47 4.36
N SER A 212 16.26 2.29 4.06
CA SER A 212 17.50 1.83 3.41
C SER A 212 18.30 0.82 4.24
N ASP A 213 18.14 0.84 5.56
CA ASP A 213 18.83 -0.02 6.52
C ASP A 213 18.00 -1.28 6.87
N LEU A 214 16.93 -1.57 6.13
CA LEU A 214 16.13 -2.79 6.34
C LEU A 214 16.72 -3.98 5.59
N LYS A 215 16.81 -5.12 6.28
CA LYS A 215 17.16 -6.40 5.67
C LYS A 215 15.94 -6.96 4.93
N LEU A 216 16.00 -6.98 3.60
CA LEU A 216 14.90 -7.43 2.73
C LEU A 216 14.90 -8.95 2.48
N ASN A 217 15.31 -9.75 3.47
CA ASN A 217 15.27 -11.21 3.37
C ASN A 217 13.94 -11.75 3.89
N PHE A 218 13.56 -12.92 3.38
CA PHE A 218 12.39 -13.61 3.88
C PHE A 218 12.58 -13.97 5.35
N GLN A 219 11.54 -13.69 6.14
CA GLN A 219 11.45 -14.07 7.54
C GLN A 219 10.21 -14.96 7.71
N ALA A 220 10.24 -15.89 8.67
CA ALA A 220 9.07 -16.69 9.05
C ALA A 220 8.35 -16.10 10.27
N SER A 221 9.08 -15.40 11.14
CA SER A 221 8.59 -14.89 12.42
C SER A 221 8.19 -13.42 12.32
N PHE A 222 6.94 -13.18 11.96
CA PHE A 222 6.35 -11.84 12.02
C PHE A 222 5.62 -11.60 13.34
N PRO A 223 5.58 -10.36 13.86
CA PRO A 223 4.85 -10.01 15.08
C PRO A 223 3.32 -10.00 14.90
N ILE A 224 2.77 -10.86 14.04
CA ILE A 224 1.36 -10.91 13.67
C ILE A 224 0.78 -12.27 14.08
N ASN A 225 -0.25 -12.26 14.93
CA ASN A 225 -0.83 -13.49 15.48
C ASN A 225 -2.09 -14.01 14.75
N PHE A 226 -2.63 -13.28 13.78
CA PHE A 226 -3.95 -13.57 13.21
C PHE A 226 -3.94 -14.59 12.06
N TYR A 227 -2.81 -14.72 11.37
CA TYR A 227 -2.61 -15.69 10.28
C TYR A 227 -1.22 -16.27 10.44
N LEU A 228 -1.03 -17.52 10.03
CA LEU A 228 0.27 -18.16 10.05
C LEU A 228 1.03 -17.70 8.79
N PRO A 229 2.03 -16.82 8.90
CA PRO A 229 2.84 -16.44 7.74
C PRO A 229 3.60 -17.67 7.24
N VAL A 230 3.65 -17.82 5.92
CA VAL A 230 4.63 -18.71 5.27
C VAL A 230 5.97 -18.00 5.34
N SER A 231 6.07 -16.88 4.64
CA SER A 231 7.21 -15.97 4.68
C SER A 231 6.73 -14.52 4.52
N GLY A 232 7.63 -13.58 4.75
CA GLY A 232 7.41 -12.19 4.42
C GLY A 232 8.68 -11.36 4.46
N ILE A 233 8.55 -10.10 4.07
CA ILE A 233 9.63 -9.11 4.00
C ILE A 233 9.11 -7.79 4.59
N THR A 234 9.87 -7.22 5.53
CA THR A 234 9.60 -5.88 6.08
C THR A 234 10.11 -4.81 5.13
N ILE A 235 9.27 -3.82 4.80
CA ILE A 235 9.61 -2.74 3.84
C ILE A 235 9.66 -1.35 4.47
N LYS A 236 9.07 -1.16 5.66
CA LYS A 236 9.13 0.07 6.46
C LYS A 236 9.05 -0.30 7.93
N TRP A 237 9.95 0.19 8.77
CA TRP A 237 9.92 -0.02 10.23
C TRP A 237 10.11 1.31 10.99
N LEU A 238 9.01 1.88 11.44
CA LEU A 238 8.99 3.01 12.36
C LEU A 238 8.45 2.53 13.72
N MET A 239 8.82 3.23 14.79
CA MET A 239 8.31 2.99 16.14
C MET A 239 6.77 2.96 16.18
N GLY A 240 6.13 3.86 15.43
CA GLY A 240 4.66 4.00 15.37
C GLY A 240 3.99 3.28 14.20
N GLU A 241 4.74 2.87 13.18
CA GLU A 241 4.18 2.33 11.94
C GLU A 241 5.14 1.30 11.32
N TRP A 242 4.63 0.12 11.02
CA TRP A 242 5.36 -0.92 10.32
C TRP A 242 4.60 -1.38 9.07
N LYS A 243 5.34 -1.71 7.99
CA LYS A 243 4.79 -2.30 6.77
C LYS A 243 5.60 -3.51 6.33
N ALA A 244 4.89 -4.51 5.84
CA ALA A 244 5.48 -5.72 5.29
C ALA A 244 4.62 -6.33 4.19
N LEU A 245 5.27 -7.14 3.36
CA LEU A 245 4.60 -8.08 2.47
C LEU A 245 4.75 -9.47 3.07
N ALA A 246 3.67 -10.24 3.12
CA ALA A 246 3.74 -11.61 3.60
C ALA A 246 2.82 -12.52 2.79
N VAL A 247 3.32 -13.69 2.43
CA VAL A 247 2.49 -14.77 1.93
C VAL A 247 1.93 -15.50 3.13
N ILE A 248 0.60 -15.60 3.18
CA ILE A 248 -0.12 -16.24 4.29
C ILE A 248 -1.05 -17.31 3.75
N TYR A 249 -1.46 -18.23 4.62
CA TYR A 249 -2.50 -19.22 4.32
C TYR A 249 -3.71 -19.08 5.24
N SER A 250 -4.83 -19.62 4.79
CA SER A 250 -6.02 -19.79 5.64
C SER A 250 -5.75 -20.81 6.72
N LYS A 251 -6.02 -20.49 7.99
CA LYS A 251 -5.88 -21.44 9.11
C LYS A 251 -6.66 -22.75 8.84
N ASP A 252 -7.82 -22.63 8.20
CA ASP A 252 -8.71 -23.76 7.91
C ASP A 252 -8.31 -24.54 6.65
N ASN A 253 -7.50 -23.94 5.76
CA ASN A 253 -7.06 -24.58 4.52
C ASN A 253 -5.66 -24.06 4.11
N PRO A 254 -4.59 -24.80 4.44
CA PRO A 254 -3.22 -24.44 4.08
C PRO A 254 -2.93 -24.36 2.57
N ASN A 255 -3.76 -24.99 1.73
CA ASN A 255 -3.63 -24.91 0.28
C ASN A 255 -4.13 -23.57 -0.27
N LYS A 256 -4.93 -22.83 0.52
CA LYS A 256 -5.40 -21.49 0.13
C LYS A 256 -4.41 -20.45 0.65
N LYS A 257 -3.49 -20.06 -0.21
CA LYS A 257 -2.46 -19.05 0.03
C LYS A 257 -2.71 -17.77 -0.76
N TRP A 258 -2.20 -16.65 -0.29
CA TRP A 258 -2.22 -15.38 -1.01
C TRP A 258 -1.17 -14.43 -0.46
N LEU A 259 -0.75 -13.47 -1.28
CA LEU A 259 0.09 -12.36 -0.84
C LEU A 259 -0.77 -11.32 -0.13
N ARG A 260 -0.30 -10.87 1.04
CA ARG A 260 -0.92 -9.82 1.81
C ARG A 260 0.04 -8.67 2.03
N PHE A 261 -0.51 -7.47 1.88
CA PHE A 261 0.14 -6.22 2.26
C PHE A 261 -0.29 -5.92 3.70
N TYR A 262 0.68 -5.97 4.62
CA TYR A 262 0.47 -5.60 6.01
C TYR A 262 0.90 -4.15 6.21
N TRP A 263 0.01 -3.37 6.81
CA TRP A 263 0.38 -2.16 7.52
C TRP A 263 -0.08 -2.32 8.96
N TRP A 264 0.70 -1.77 9.86
CA TRP A 264 0.49 -1.96 11.27
C TRP A 264 0.85 -0.67 12.01
N THR A 265 0.03 -0.23 12.95
CA THR A 265 0.20 1.03 13.67
C THR A 265 0.20 0.80 15.16
N ARG A 266 1.23 1.29 15.84
CA ARG A 266 1.36 1.20 17.29
C ARG A 266 0.43 2.19 17.96
N ASP A 267 -0.20 1.76 19.04
CA ASP A 267 -0.91 2.66 19.94
C ASP A 267 0.11 3.39 20.83
N LEU A 268 0.35 4.66 20.52
CA LEU A 268 1.25 5.53 21.26
C LEU A 268 0.52 6.43 22.28
N LYS A 269 -0.78 6.19 22.58
CA LYS A 269 -1.60 7.04 23.48
C LYS A 269 -0.94 7.32 24.82
N ASN A 270 -0.24 6.34 25.37
CA ASN A 270 0.41 6.45 26.67
C ASN A 270 1.74 7.22 26.63
N VAL A 271 2.16 7.68 25.45
CA VAL A 271 3.49 8.26 25.19
C VAL A 271 3.38 9.66 24.57
N MET A 272 2.38 9.90 23.71
CA MET A 272 2.17 11.21 23.09
C MET A 272 1.30 12.12 23.96
N LYS A 273 1.72 13.38 24.16
CA LYS A 273 1.01 14.39 24.96
C LYS A 273 -0.09 15.15 24.21
N TYR A 274 -0.01 15.25 22.87
CA TYR A 274 -0.95 16.03 22.04
C TYR A 274 -1.25 15.31 20.72
N GLY A 275 -2.43 15.56 20.10
CA GLY A 275 -2.74 15.16 18.72
C GLY A 275 -3.65 13.94 18.50
N TYR A 276 -4.53 13.59 19.44
CA TYR A 276 -5.43 12.44 19.25
C TYR A 276 -6.75 12.77 18.54
N ARG A 277 -7.09 11.97 17.53
CA ARG A 277 -8.48 11.62 17.19
C ARG A 277 -8.79 10.26 17.79
N ASP A 278 -9.95 10.16 18.44
CA ASP A 278 -10.41 8.94 19.10
C ASP A 278 -10.60 7.81 18.09
N ILE A 279 -9.67 6.87 18.09
CA ILE A 279 -9.84 5.59 17.43
C ILE A 279 -9.91 4.55 18.53
N GLY A 280 -11.14 4.21 18.94
CA GLY A 280 -11.48 3.03 19.74
C GLY A 280 -11.07 3.11 21.20
N GLY A 281 -12.08 2.95 22.07
CA GLY A 281 -11.96 2.96 23.51
C GLY A 281 -11.22 1.76 24.11
N ASP A 282 -11.02 1.92 25.41
CA ASP A 282 -10.55 1.00 26.43
C ASP A 282 -9.06 0.70 26.57
N SER A 283 -8.68 0.85 27.85
CA SER A 283 -7.40 0.64 28.52
C SER A 283 -6.51 -0.39 27.84
N THR A 284 -5.37 0.03 27.31
CA THR A 284 -4.38 -0.94 26.84
C THR A 284 -2.96 -0.52 27.17
N LYS A 285 -2.24 -1.49 27.75
CA LYS A 285 -0.79 -1.56 27.84
C LYS A 285 -0.15 -1.21 26.49
N MET A 286 1.06 -0.65 26.51
CA MET A 286 1.90 -0.57 25.30
C MET A 286 1.99 -1.96 24.70
N GLY A 287 1.34 -2.14 23.57
CA GLY A 287 1.19 -3.45 22.99
C GLY A 287 0.89 -3.30 21.52
N TRP A 288 1.38 -4.27 20.75
CA TRP A 288 1.13 -4.30 19.34
C TRP A 288 -0.35 -4.68 19.09
N LYS A 289 -1.26 -3.69 19.11
CA LYS A 289 -2.60 -3.78 18.48
C LYS A 289 -2.52 -3.87 16.95
N ALA A 290 -2.59 -5.07 16.41
CA ALA A 290 -2.93 -5.20 14.99
C ALA A 290 -4.34 -4.69 14.78
N LYS A 291 -4.45 -3.51 14.17
CA LYS A 291 -5.58 -3.30 13.30
C LYS A 291 -5.42 -4.32 12.18
N ALA A 292 -6.35 -5.26 12.09
CA ALA A 292 -6.74 -5.71 10.77
C ALA A 292 -7.02 -4.42 10.01
N GLY A 293 -6.10 -4.01 9.12
CA GLY A 293 -6.35 -2.89 8.22
C GLY A 293 -7.75 -3.12 7.68
N SER A 294 -8.63 -2.13 7.85
CA SER A 294 -10.03 -2.22 7.45
C SER A 294 -10.08 -2.72 6.01
N GLY A 295 -10.34 -4.01 5.84
CA GLY A 295 -10.10 -4.78 4.64
C GLY A 295 -8.62 -5.03 4.34
N THR A 296 -8.19 -6.27 4.58
CA THR A 296 -6.85 -6.69 4.19
C THR A 296 -6.72 -6.77 2.68
N THR A 297 -5.72 -6.07 2.18
CA THR A 297 -5.40 -5.90 0.77
C THR A 297 -4.56 -7.08 0.33
N ASN A 298 -5.22 -8.03 -0.33
CA ASN A 298 -4.65 -9.30 -0.74
C ASN A 298 -4.49 -9.33 -2.27
N LEU A 299 -3.41 -9.95 -2.73
CA LEU A 299 -3.29 -10.43 -4.10
C LEU A 299 -3.42 -11.93 -4.11
N TYR A 300 -4.48 -12.41 -4.76
CA TYR A 300 -4.77 -13.83 -4.90
C TYR A 300 -4.07 -14.42 -6.12
N ASN A 301 -4.03 -13.66 -7.23
CA ASN A 301 -3.30 -14.05 -8.42
C ASN A 301 -1.90 -13.43 -8.40
N LYS A 302 -0.88 -14.27 -8.57
CA LYS A 302 0.53 -13.86 -8.68
C LYS A 302 0.81 -13.05 -9.95
N ASP A 303 0.07 -13.27 -11.04
CA ASP A 303 0.28 -12.56 -12.32
C ASP A 303 0.15 -11.04 -12.19
N LEU A 304 -0.55 -10.57 -11.15
CA LEU A 304 -0.72 -9.15 -10.85
C LEU A 304 0.54 -8.49 -10.26
N ILE A 305 1.55 -9.27 -9.84
CA ILE A 305 2.80 -8.72 -9.29
C ILE A 305 3.57 -7.94 -10.35
N LYS A 306 3.74 -8.49 -11.56
CA LYS A 306 4.52 -7.83 -12.62
C LYS A 306 3.91 -6.48 -13.05
N PRO A 307 2.60 -6.38 -13.36
CA PRO A 307 1.95 -5.09 -13.62
C PRO A 307 2.07 -4.13 -12.43
N LEU A 308 1.96 -4.62 -11.20
CA LEU A 308 2.13 -3.81 -10.00
C LEU A 308 3.54 -3.23 -9.90
N ILE A 309 4.58 -4.04 -10.09
CA ILE A 309 5.98 -3.58 -10.08
C ILE A 309 6.18 -2.49 -11.13
N GLN A 310 5.69 -2.70 -12.35
CA GLN A 310 5.81 -1.72 -13.43
C GLN A 310 5.11 -0.40 -13.09
N ALA A 311 3.89 -0.46 -12.56
CA ALA A 311 3.17 0.73 -12.13
C ALA A 311 3.88 1.47 -11.00
N LEU A 312 4.42 0.75 -10.01
CA LEU A 312 5.22 1.34 -8.92
C LEU A 312 6.49 2.02 -9.44
N LYS A 313 7.17 1.41 -10.41
CA LYS A 313 8.33 2.02 -11.09
C LYS A 313 7.94 3.28 -11.85
N LYS A 314 6.85 3.25 -12.63
CA LYS A 314 6.34 4.41 -13.39
C LYS A 314 5.94 5.56 -12.46
N THR A 315 5.18 5.27 -11.41
CA THR A 315 4.78 6.27 -10.39
C THR A 315 5.94 6.84 -9.59
N GLY A 316 6.96 6.02 -9.28
CA GLY A 316 8.20 6.51 -8.69
C GLY A 316 8.93 7.49 -9.59
N LYS A 317 9.11 7.16 -10.87
CA LYS A 317 9.72 8.04 -11.88
C LYS A 317 8.97 9.37 -12.00
N GLU A 318 7.64 9.31 -12.04
CA GLU A 318 6.78 10.50 -12.09
C GLU A 318 6.97 11.46 -10.90
N LEU A 319 7.25 10.92 -9.71
CA LEU A 319 7.54 11.72 -8.51
C LEU A 319 9.00 12.18 -8.43
N GLY A 320 9.84 11.85 -9.42
CA GLY A 320 11.29 12.09 -9.38
C GLY A 320 12.02 11.20 -8.38
N TRP A 321 11.40 10.10 -7.95
CA TRP A 321 12.02 9.13 -7.05
C TRP A 321 12.82 8.14 -7.88
N ASN A 322 14.12 8.39 -8.03
CA ASN A 322 15.02 7.48 -8.72
C ASN A 322 15.09 6.16 -7.96
N LEU A 323 14.53 5.11 -8.55
CA LEU A 323 14.70 3.76 -8.04
C LEU A 323 16.11 3.32 -8.41
N GLN A 324 16.88 2.86 -7.43
CA GLN A 324 18.20 2.29 -7.71
C GLN A 324 17.98 0.98 -8.47
N GLU A 325 18.11 1.03 -9.79
CA GLU A 325 18.32 -0.16 -10.61
C GLU A 325 19.76 -0.60 -10.33
N LYS A 326 19.96 -1.49 -9.35
CA LYS A 326 21.17 -2.31 -9.39
C LYS A 326 20.97 -3.23 -10.59
N GLU A 327 21.61 -2.89 -11.70
CA GLU A 327 21.95 -3.85 -12.74
C GLU A 327 22.66 -5.01 -12.03
N SER A 328 22.07 -6.19 -12.11
CA SER A 328 22.73 -7.43 -11.75
C SER A 328 23.83 -7.67 -12.78
N GLU A 329 25.07 -7.38 -12.41
CA GLU A 329 26.25 -8.01 -13.04
C GLU A 329 26.40 -9.45 -12.57
#